data_AF-A0A4S0Q833-F1
#
_entry.id   AF-A0A4S0Q833-F1
#
_cell.length_a   1.000
_cell.length_b   1.000
_cell.length_c   1.000
_cell.angle_alpha   90.00
_cell.angle_beta   90.00
_cell.angle_gamma   90.00
#
_symmetry.space_group_name_H-M   'P 1'
#
loop_
_entity.id
_entity.type
_entity.pdbx_description
1 polymer ?
#
loop_
_entity_poly.entity_id
_entity_poly.type
_entity_poly.pdbx_seq_one_letter_code
_entity_poly.pdbx_strand_id
1 'polypeptide(L)'
;VPLTCARVVLYGKADMVPVAKPVAEVCAVAKKDMQRGERLDAIGEYCYRAWIMTAPEAKAAGAVPCGLVQGASVTSPVRKGDLITYANAAPEPGSRIA
;
A
#
# COMPACT_ATOMS: atom_id res chain seq x y z
N VAL A 1 6.50 -4.97 -21.89
CA VAL A 1 7.84 -4.51 -21.50
C VAL A 1 8.78 -4.35 -22.70
N PRO A 2 9.08 -5.34 -23.56
CA PRO A 2 10.09 -5.17 -24.63
C PRO A 2 9.77 -4.04 -25.63
N LEU A 3 8.50 -3.88 -26.00
CA LEU A 3 8.06 -2.79 -26.88
C LEU A 3 8.17 -1.41 -26.22
N THR A 4 7.93 -1.32 -24.91
CA THR A 4 8.15 -0.09 -24.13
C THR A 4 9.64 0.27 -24.13
N CYS A 5 10.53 -0.71 -23.89
CA CYS A 5 11.97 -0.49 -23.94
C CYS A 5 12.43 0.05 -25.31
N ALA A 6 11.94 -0.55 -26.41
CA ALA A 6 12.23 -0.06 -27.75
C ALA A 6 11.75 1.38 -27.96
N ARG A 7 10.52 1.72 -27.54
CA ARG A 7 9.98 3.07 -27.68
C ARG A 7 10.71 4.12 -26.85
N VAL A 8 11.15 3.77 -25.65
CA VAL A 8 11.94 4.66 -24.80
C VAL A 8 13.30 4.93 -25.43
N VAL A 9 14.03 3.89 -25.85
CA VAL A 9 15.40 4.04 -26.36
C VAL A 9 15.43 4.67 -27.76
N LEU A 10 14.55 4.24 -28.67
CA LEU A 10 14.57 4.69 -30.06
C LEU A 10 13.86 6.03 -30.26
N TYR A 11 12.85 6.33 -29.44
CA TYR A 11 11.96 7.48 -29.68
C TYR A 11 11.78 8.40 -28.46
N GLY A 12 12.45 8.14 -27.33
CA GLY A 12 12.31 8.94 -26.11
C GLY A 12 10.89 8.93 -25.54
N LYS A 13 10.08 7.91 -25.83
CA LYS A 13 8.65 7.87 -25.50
C LYS A 13 8.34 6.85 -24.41
N ALA A 14 7.84 7.33 -23.28
CA ALA A 14 7.25 6.49 -22.24
C ALA A 14 5.83 6.04 -22.62
N ASP A 15 5.45 4.83 -22.25
CA ASP A 15 4.11 4.29 -22.53
C ASP A 15 3.06 4.71 -21.50
N MET A 16 3.46 4.91 -20.25
CA MET A 16 2.60 5.33 -19.15
C MET A 16 3.44 6.08 -18.12
N VAL A 17 2.90 7.20 -17.63
CA VAL A 17 3.49 8.00 -16.56
C VAL A 17 2.39 8.38 -15.58
N PRO A 18 2.69 8.49 -14.27
CA PRO A 18 1.74 9.05 -13.33
C PRO A 18 1.51 10.53 -13.64
N VAL A 19 0.32 11.02 -13.30
CA VAL A 19 0.08 12.47 -13.24
C VAL A 19 0.87 13.10 -12.09
N ALA A 20 1.12 14.41 -12.17
CA ALA A 20 1.93 15.13 -11.18
C ALA A 20 1.36 15.08 -9.75
N LYS A 21 0.04 14.98 -9.60
CA LYS A 21 -0.65 14.85 -8.32
C LYS A 21 -1.49 13.57 -8.33
N PRO A 22 -1.13 12.55 -7.53
CA PRO A 22 -1.94 11.35 -7.42
C PRO A 22 -3.38 11.68 -6.98
N VAL A 23 -4.35 11.00 -7.58
CA VAL A 23 -5.79 11.17 -7.30
C VAL A 23 -6.39 10.00 -6.53
N ALA A 24 -5.65 8.89 -6.46
CA ALA A 24 -6.03 7.68 -5.76
C ALA A 24 -4.84 7.15 -4.95
N GLU A 25 -5.14 6.41 -3.90
CA GLU A 25 -4.20 5.69 -3.07
C GLU A 25 -4.60 4.22 -3.02
N VAL A 26 -3.62 3.33 -3.08
CA VAL A 26 -3.87 1.91 -2.82
C VAL A 26 -3.62 1.68 -1.34
N CYS A 27 -4.68 1.52 -0.56
CA CYS A 27 -4.66 1.23 0.87
C CYS A 27 -4.82 -0.28 1.12
N ALA A 28 -4.91 -0.69 2.39
CA ALA A 28 -5.08 -2.08 2.78
C ALA A 28 -6.23 -2.27 3.77
N VAL A 29 -6.97 -3.39 3.62
CA VAL A 29 -8.04 -3.82 4.52
C VAL A 29 -7.73 -5.19 5.08
N ALA A 30 -7.93 -5.37 6.39
CA ALA A 30 -7.70 -6.62 7.09
C ALA A 30 -8.62 -7.76 6.61
N LYS A 31 -8.06 -8.94 6.39
CA LYS A 31 -8.80 -10.16 6.01
C LYS A 31 -9.13 -11.06 7.21
N LYS A 32 -8.42 -10.88 8.32
CA LYS A 32 -8.64 -11.58 9.59
C LYS A 32 -8.46 -10.60 10.74
N ASP A 33 -8.94 -11.00 11.91
CA ASP A 33 -8.64 -10.31 13.16
C ASP A 33 -7.14 -10.46 13.49
N MET A 34 -6.54 -9.40 14.00
CA MET A 34 -5.13 -9.33 14.38
C MET A 34 -4.97 -8.58 15.71
N GLN A 35 -4.06 -9.07 16.54
CA GLN A 35 -3.72 -8.52 17.83
C GLN A 35 -2.44 -7.70 17.77
N ARG A 36 -2.26 -6.80 18.74
CA ARG A 36 -1.03 -6.04 18.91
C ARG A 36 0.19 -6.96 18.96
N GLY A 37 1.23 -6.61 18.22
CA GLY A 37 2.49 -7.36 18.12
C GLY A 37 2.54 -8.35 16.96
N GLU A 38 1.41 -8.71 16.35
CA GLU A 38 1.44 -9.49 15.11
C GLU A 38 2.13 -8.73 13.98
N ARG A 39 2.77 -9.46 13.06
CA ARG A 39 3.34 -8.89 11.83
C ARG A 39 2.40 -9.15 10.66
N LEU A 40 2.20 -8.13 9.84
CA LEU A 40 1.48 -8.25 8.59
C LEU A 40 2.38 -8.96 7.57
N ASP A 41 1.77 -9.93 6.90
CA ASP A 41 2.41 -10.81 5.94
C ASP A 41 2.52 -10.11 4.56
N ALA A 42 2.43 -10.80 3.43
CA ALA A 42 2.50 -10.19 2.11
C ALA A 42 1.13 -10.04 1.41
N ILE A 43 1.08 -9.17 0.40
CA ILE A 43 -0.05 -9.16 -0.54
C ILE A 43 -0.18 -10.52 -1.21
N GLY A 44 -1.41 -11.04 -1.23
CA GLY A 44 -1.71 -12.39 -1.73
C GLY A 44 -1.77 -13.46 -0.64
N GLU A 45 -1.39 -13.16 0.60
CA GLU A 45 -1.35 -14.13 1.70
C GLU A 45 -2.61 -14.06 2.58
N TYR A 46 -2.51 -13.81 3.90
CA TYR A 46 -3.60 -14.01 4.85
C TYR A 46 -4.03 -12.73 5.59
N CYS A 47 -3.15 -11.79 5.91
CA CYS A 47 -3.48 -10.69 6.83
C CYS A 47 -4.32 -9.59 6.17
N TYR A 48 -4.07 -9.22 4.91
CA TYR A 48 -4.73 -8.08 4.27
C TYR A 48 -4.93 -8.23 2.76
N ARG A 49 -5.75 -7.33 2.20
CA ARG A 49 -5.97 -7.15 0.75
C ARG A 49 -5.90 -5.66 0.39
N ALA A 50 -5.57 -5.37 -0.87
CA ALA A 50 -5.60 -4.00 -1.38
C ALA A 50 -7.02 -3.43 -1.41
N TRP A 51 -7.10 -2.11 -1.26
CA TRP A 51 -8.33 -1.33 -1.31
C TRP A 51 -8.06 0.05 -1.89
N ILE A 52 -8.74 0.41 -2.97
CA ILE A 52 -8.54 1.72 -3.59
C ILE A 52 -9.37 2.78 -2.86
N MET A 53 -8.77 3.93 -2.61
CA MET A 53 -9.44 5.12 -2.06
C MET A 53 -9.06 6.34 -2.89
N THR A 54 -9.86 7.41 -2.83
CA THR A 54 -9.37 8.69 -3.33
C THR A 54 -8.21 9.16 -2.44
N ALA A 55 -7.22 9.83 -3.03
CA ALA A 55 -6.09 10.38 -2.28
C ALA A 55 -6.50 11.24 -1.05
N PRO A 56 -7.50 12.14 -1.13
CA PRO A 56 -7.93 12.91 0.04
C PRO A 56 -8.57 12.04 1.14
N GLU A 57 -9.39 11.05 0.79
CA GLU A 57 -10.00 10.15 1.79
C GLU A 57 -8.95 9.28 2.49
N ALA A 58 -7.99 8.73 1.75
CA ALA A 58 -6.90 7.93 2.32
C ALA A 58 -6.06 8.76 3.30
N LYS A 59 -5.74 10.00 2.93
CA LYS A 59 -5.01 10.94 3.79
C LYS A 59 -5.80 11.28 5.05
N ALA A 60 -7.10 11.59 4.92
CA ALA A 60 -7.96 11.90 6.05
C ALA A 60 -8.11 10.71 7.02
N ALA A 61 -8.16 9.49 6.49
CA ALA A 61 -8.22 8.27 7.28
C ALA A 61 -6.87 7.85 7.90
N GLY A 62 -5.77 8.50 7.55
CA GLY A 62 -4.43 8.08 7.96
C GLY A 62 -4.08 6.67 7.46
N ALA A 63 -4.59 6.30 6.27
CA ALA A 63 -4.40 4.99 5.68
C ALA A 63 -2.91 4.77 5.35
N VAL A 64 -2.40 3.57 5.64
CA VAL A 64 -1.04 3.18 5.23
C VAL A 64 -1.09 2.81 3.75
N PRO A 65 -0.24 3.39 2.89
CA PRO A 65 -0.10 2.92 1.50
C PRO A 65 0.24 1.43 1.48
N CYS A 66 -0.51 0.65 0.71
CA CYS A 66 -0.48 -0.81 0.72
C CYS A 66 0.93 -1.38 0.45
N GLY A 67 1.75 -0.68 -0.34
CA GLY A 67 3.14 -1.07 -0.61
C GLY A 67 4.05 -1.01 0.62
N LEU A 68 3.65 -0.32 1.69
CA LEU A 68 4.39 -0.20 2.94
C LEU A 68 3.90 -1.17 4.04
N VAL A 69 2.88 -1.97 3.75
CA VAL A 69 2.19 -2.80 4.76
C VAL A 69 2.92 -4.12 5.02
N GLN A 70 3.65 -4.65 4.04
CA GLN A 70 4.40 -5.89 4.23
C GLN A 70 5.43 -5.74 5.35
N GLY A 71 5.39 -6.65 6.33
CA GLY A 71 6.27 -6.59 7.51
C GLY A 71 5.87 -5.57 8.56
N ALA A 72 4.80 -4.79 8.35
CA ALA A 72 4.31 -3.84 9.33
C ALA A 72 3.91 -4.55 10.64
N SER A 73 4.12 -3.91 11.77
CA SER A 73 3.71 -4.41 13.09
C SER A 73 2.35 -3.85 13.47
N VAL A 74 1.44 -4.71 13.92
CA VAL A 74 0.15 -4.29 14.48
C VAL A 74 0.40 -3.59 15.82
N THR A 75 0.00 -2.33 15.93
CA THR A 75 0.18 -1.50 17.13
C THR A 75 -1.07 -1.46 18.01
N SER A 76 -2.24 -1.72 17.43
CA SER A 76 -3.55 -1.78 18.10
C SER A 76 -4.40 -2.90 17.48
N PRO A 77 -5.31 -3.57 18.21
CA PRO A 77 -6.14 -4.62 17.63
C PRO A 77 -6.88 -4.18 16.35
N VAL A 78 -6.90 -5.05 15.34
CA VAL A 78 -7.52 -4.81 14.03
C VAL A 78 -8.51 -5.93 13.76
N ARG A 79 -9.76 -5.61 13.43
CA ARG A 79 -10.77 -6.60 13.04
C ARG A 79 -10.73 -6.86 11.54
N LYS A 80 -11.21 -8.03 11.14
CA LYS A 80 -11.50 -8.32 9.73
C LYS A 80 -12.42 -7.23 9.15
N GLY A 81 -12.00 -6.62 8.05
CA GLY A 81 -12.72 -5.53 7.39
C GLY A 81 -12.24 -4.14 7.78
N ASP A 82 -11.44 -4.00 8.83
CA ASP A 82 -10.87 -2.71 9.22
C ASP A 82 -9.79 -2.24 8.24
N LEU A 83 -9.70 -0.92 8.07
CA LEU A 83 -8.64 -0.28 7.32
C LEU A 83 -7.33 -0.33 8.10
N ILE A 84 -6.23 -0.65 7.42
CA ILE A 84 -4.89 -0.56 7.98
C ILE A 84 -4.43 0.90 7.93
N THR A 85 -4.19 1.47 9.11
CA THR A 85 -3.88 2.89 9.31
C THR A 85 -2.67 3.05 10.21
N TYR A 86 -2.06 4.23 10.23
CA TYR A 86 -0.94 4.51 11.14
C TYR A 86 -1.33 4.44 12.63
N ALA A 87 -2.63 4.43 12.96
CA ALA A 87 -3.12 4.25 14.32
C ALA A 87 -3.13 2.78 14.80
N ASN A 88 -3.16 1.82 13.86
CA ASN A 88 -3.25 0.39 14.17
C ASN A 88 -2.12 -0.47 13.59
N ALA A 89 -1.29 0.08 12.71
CA ALA A 89 -0.10 -0.57 12.20
C ALA A 89 1.06 0.42 11.99
N ALA A 90 2.29 -0.08 12.15
CA ALA A 90 3.52 0.66 11.89
C ALA A 90 4.31 -0.05 10.78
N PRO A 91 4.54 0.58 9.61
CA PRO A 91 5.42 0.06 8.57
C PRO A 91 6.83 -0.23 9.08
N GLU A 92 7.52 -1.16 8.42
CA GLU A 92 8.90 -1.48 8.76
C GLU A 92 9.82 -0.27 8.44
N PRO A 93 10.52 0.29 9.45
CA PRO A 93 11.39 1.43 9.23
C PRO A 93 12.62 1.04 8.40
N GLY A 94 13.10 1.98 7.57
CA GLY A 94 14.35 1.79 6.81
C GLY A 94 14.22 0.91 5.56
N SER A 95 13.01 0.53 5.17
CA SER A 95 12.79 -0.05 3.83
C SER A 95 13.08 0.99 2.75
N ARG A 96 13.58 0.56 1.58
CA ARG A 96 13.86 1.49 0.46
C ARG A 96 12.60 2.14 -0.15
N ILE A 97 11.43 1.59 0.15
CA ILE A 97 10.15 2.08 -0.35
C ILE A 97 9.52 3.13 0.60
N ALA A 98 9.91 3.13 1.88
CA ALA A 98 9.41 4.05 2.90
C ALA A 98 10.19 5.37 2.96
#